data_AF-A0A258N674-F1
#
_entry.id   AF-A0A258N674-F1
#
_cell.length_a   1.000
_cell.length_b   1.000
_cell.length_c   1.000
_cell.angle_alpha   90.00
_cell.angle_beta   90.00
_cell.angle_gamma   90.00
#
_symmetry.space_group_name_H-M   'P 1'
#
loop_
_entity.id
_entity.type
_entity.pdbx_description
1 polymer ?
#
loop_
_entity_poly.entity_id
_entity_poly.type
_entity_poly.pdbx_seq_one_letter_code
_entity_poly.pdbx_strand_id
1 'polypeptide(L)'
;MAERKLTILQINDLHGYLEPHPEAFRGRGKFNYRTCGGLARIFSIFNRVRAERPGEVLALDNGDTFHGTFVAGQSQGESMLPLMNALEFDAMTLHWEFAYGVDADRKLSHFLV
;
A
#
# COMPACT_ATOMS: atom_id res chain seq x y z
N MET A 1 2.26 -29.79 20.19
CA MET A 1 1.61 -28.46 20.15
C MET A 1 0.80 -28.37 18.86
N ALA A 2 -0.32 -27.66 18.85
CA ALA A 2 -1.09 -27.45 17.62
C ALA A 2 -0.32 -26.53 16.65
N GLU A 3 -0.34 -26.85 15.37
CA GLU A 3 0.24 -26.02 14.30
C GLU A 3 -0.52 -24.70 14.22
N ARG A 4 0.19 -23.57 14.31
CA ARG A 4 -0.37 -22.22 14.10
C ARG A 4 0.12 -21.70 12.75
N LYS A 5 -0.79 -21.09 11.98
CA LYS A 5 -0.47 -20.46 10.70
C LYS A 5 -0.64 -18.95 10.82
N LEU A 6 0.28 -18.22 10.20
CA LEU A 6 0.22 -16.77 10.06
C LEU A 6 0.35 -16.46 8.57
N THR A 7 -0.53 -15.61 8.07
CA THR A 7 -0.52 -15.11 6.70
C THR A 7 -0.04 -13.67 6.73
N ILE A 8 0.99 -13.35 5.94
CA ILE A 8 1.49 -11.98 5.83
C ILE A 8 1.04 -11.44 4.48
N LEU A 9 0.27 -10.35 4.52
CA LEU A 9 -0.01 -9.49 3.37
C LEU A 9 0.95 -8.31 3.45
N GLN A 10 1.57 -7.96 2.32
CA GLN A 10 2.53 -6.88 2.28
C GLN A 10 2.37 -6.07 0.99
N ILE A 11 2.48 -4.75 1.11
CA ILE A 11 2.82 -3.85 0.02
C ILE A 11 4.06 -3.04 0.38
N ASN A 12 4.68 -2.43 -0.62
CA ASN A 12 5.77 -1.48 -0.49
C ASN A 12 5.76 -0.61 -1.74
N ASP A 13 6.34 0.60 -1.67
CA ASP A 13 6.58 1.43 -2.85
C ASP A 13 5.29 1.65 -3.66
N LEU A 14 4.19 1.99 -2.98
CA LEU A 14 2.95 2.29 -3.68
C LEU A 14 3.11 3.54 -4.56
N HIS A 15 3.99 4.47 -4.17
CA HIS A 15 4.30 5.71 -4.90
C HIS A 15 3.03 6.42 -5.40
N GLY A 16 1.99 6.47 -4.57
CA GLY A 16 0.78 7.22 -4.86
C GLY A 16 -0.09 6.65 -5.98
N TYR A 17 0.17 5.43 -6.46
CA TYR A 17 -0.60 4.80 -7.54
C TYR A 17 -1.95 4.28 -7.06
N LEU A 18 -2.98 5.10 -7.23
CA LEU A 18 -4.36 4.76 -6.85
C LEU A 18 -5.04 3.82 -7.86
N GLU A 19 -4.80 4.07 -9.15
CA GLU A 19 -5.42 3.38 -10.28
C GLU A 19 -4.46 2.37 -10.92
N PRO A 20 -4.96 1.37 -11.67
CA PRO A 20 -4.09 0.49 -12.43
C PRO A 20 -3.23 1.24 -13.46
N HIS A 21 -1.95 0.87 -13.57
CA HIS A 21 -0.98 1.53 -14.44
C HIS A 21 -0.11 0.52 -15.21
N PRO A 22 0.51 0.92 -16.33
CA PRO A 22 1.46 0.07 -17.05
C PRO A 22 2.66 -0.28 -16.17
N GLU A 23 2.90 -1.57 -16.01
CA GLU A 23 4.04 -2.12 -15.27
C GLU A 23 4.97 -2.91 -16.18
N ALA A 24 6.27 -2.83 -15.92
CA ALA A 24 7.30 -3.49 -16.71
C ALA A 24 7.60 -4.90 -16.17
N PHE A 25 7.31 -5.91 -16.98
CA PHE A 25 7.63 -7.31 -16.67
C PHE A 25 8.80 -7.77 -17.51
N ARG A 26 9.81 -8.35 -16.85
CA ARG A 26 10.95 -8.93 -17.55
C ARG A 26 10.54 -10.19 -18.30
N GLY A 27 10.58 -10.13 -19.63
CA GLY A 27 10.43 -11.28 -20.52
C GLY A 27 11.79 -11.86 -20.95
N ARG A 28 11.76 -12.93 -21.74
CA ARG A 28 12.97 -13.45 -22.40
C ARG A 28 13.46 -12.42 -23.44
N GLY A 29 14.50 -11.67 -23.10
CA GLY A 29 15.19 -10.76 -24.01
C GLY A 29 14.54 -9.39 -24.25
N LYS A 30 13.37 -9.09 -23.67
CA LYS A 30 12.71 -7.78 -23.72
C LYS A 30 11.77 -7.56 -22.55
N PHE A 31 11.45 -6.30 -22.24
CA PHE A 31 10.35 -5.96 -21.34
C PHE A 31 9.00 -6.17 -22.03
N ASN A 32 8.02 -6.66 -21.27
CA ASN A 32 6.62 -6.67 -21.64
C ASN A 32 5.88 -5.76 -20.67
N TYR A 33 5.02 -4.89 -21.18
CA TYR A 33 4.26 -3.97 -20.35
C TYR A 33 2.84 -4.46 -20.18
N ARG A 34 2.32 -4.42 -18.96
CA ARG A 34 0.95 -4.85 -18.65
C ARG A 34 0.34 -3.92 -17.62
N THR A 35 -0.93 -3.58 -17.78
CA THR A 35 -1.66 -2.83 -16.75
C THR A 35 -1.82 -3.70 -15.50
N CYS A 36 -1.29 -3.22 -14.37
CA CYS A 36 -1.28 -3.89 -13.07
C CYS A 36 -1.57 -2.88 -11.95
N GLY A 37 -1.59 -3.35 -10.70
CA GLY A 37 -1.78 -2.50 -9.53
C GLY A 37 -3.23 -2.01 -9.35
N GLY A 38 -3.34 -0.83 -8.72
CA GLY A 38 -4.60 -0.20 -8.32
C GLY A 38 -5.08 -0.63 -6.94
N LEU A 39 -5.35 0.36 -6.08
CA LEU A 39 -5.73 0.14 -4.69
C LEU A 39 -7.04 -0.65 -4.53
N ALA A 40 -8.04 -0.41 -5.39
CA ALA A 40 -9.30 -1.16 -5.35
C ALA A 40 -9.11 -2.67 -5.56
N ARG A 41 -8.14 -3.04 -6.42
CA ARG A 41 -7.79 -4.44 -6.64
C ARG A 41 -7.04 -5.03 -5.45
N ILE A 42 -6.11 -4.26 -4.87
CA ILE A 42 -5.36 -4.67 -3.68
C ILE A 42 -6.33 -4.91 -2.51
N PHE A 43 -7.25 -3.96 -2.27
CA PHE A 43 -8.31 -4.08 -1.26
C PHE A 43 -9.15 -5.35 -1.43
N SER A 44 -9.56 -5.67 -2.67
CA SER A 44 -10.32 -6.89 -2.95
C SER A 44 -9.52 -8.16 -2.63
N ILE A 45 -8.21 -8.17 -2.87
CA ILE A 45 -7.33 -9.30 -2.53
C ILE A 45 -7.16 -9.41 -1.02
N PHE A 46 -6.92 -8.29 -0.33
CA PHE A 46 -6.74 -8.23 1.11
C PHE A 46 -7.97 -8.78 1.84
N ASN A 47 -9.16 -8.28 1.49
CA ASN A 47 -10.40 -8.72 2.12
C ASN A 47 -10.70 -10.19 1.86
N ARG A 48 -10.42 -10.69 0.65
CA ARG A 48 -10.56 -12.11 0.35
C ARG A 48 -9.64 -12.97 1.23
N VAL A 49 -8.37 -12.59 1.37
CA VAL A 49 -7.41 -13.34 2.20
C VAL A 49 -7.80 -13.27 3.68
N ARG A 50 -8.23 -12.11 4.19
CA ARG A 50 -8.75 -11.98 5.56
C ARG A 50 -9.98 -12.86 5.81
N ALA A 51 -10.90 -12.94 4.85
CA ALA A 51 -12.07 -13.80 4.95
C ALA A 51 -11.71 -15.31 4.92
N GLU A 52 -10.69 -15.69 4.14
CA GLU A 52 -10.17 -17.07 4.09
C GLU A 52 -9.39 -17.46 5.36
N ARG A 53 -8.85 -16.49 6.12
CA ARG A 53 -7.93 -16.67 7.27
C ARG A 53 -8.27 -15.79 8.47
N PRO A 54 -9.48 -15.90 9.05
CA PRO A 54 -9.91 -14.99 10.11
C PRO A 54 -9.01 -15.11 11.35
N GLY A 55 -8.46 -13.98 11.80
CA GLY A 55 -7.59 -13.90 12.97
C GLY A 55 -6.16 -14.42 12.77
N GLU A 56 -5.78 -14.76 11.53
CA GLU A 56 -4.46 -15.32 11.18
C GLU A 56 -3.73 -14.49 10.11
N VAL A 57 -4.10 -13.21 9.93
CA VAL A 57 -3.51 -12.32 8.93
C VAL A 57 -2.82 -11.13 9.61
N LEU A 58 -1.64 -10.77 9.10
CA LEU A 58 -0.97 -9.51 9.37
C LEU A 58 -0.76 -8.77 8.04
N ALA A 59 -1.24 -7.54 7.92
CA ALA A 59 -1.10 -6.68 6.76
C ALA A 59 -0.09 -5.57 7.02
N LEU A 60 0.92 -5.44 6.16
CA LEU A 60 2.04 -4.52 6.32
C LEU A 60 2.22 -3.61 5.11
N ASP A 61 2.51 -2.34 5.37
CA ASP A 61 2.99 -1.39 4.37
C ASP A 61 4.45 -1.02 4.68
N ASN A 62 5.36 -1.26 3.74
CA ASN A 62 6.78 -1.07 3.97
C ASN A 62 7.30 0.31 3.52
N GLY A 63 6.41 1.29 3.28
CA GLY A 63 6.76 2.68 3.05
C GLY A 63 6.80 3.08 1.58
N ASP A 64 7.12 4.35 1.34
CA ASP A 64 7.09 5.01 0.03
C ASP A 64 5.67 5.04 -0.55
N THR A 65 4.71 5.42 0.31
CA THR A 65 3.28 5.30 0.02
C THR A 65 2.67 6.62 -0.43
N PHE A 66 3.00 7.72 0.24
CA PHE A 66 2.23 8.98 0.20
C PHE A 66 2.68 10.01 -0.85
N HIS A 67 3.55 9.65 -1.79
CA HIS A 67 4.09 10.56 -2.82
C HIS A 67 4.19 9.86 -4.18
N GLY A 68 4.56 10.55 -5.26
CA GLY A 68 4.92 9.92 -6.55
C GLY A 68 3.97 10.20 -7.72
N THR A 69 2.67 10.32 -7.46
CA THR A 69 1.67 10.75 -8.46
C THR A 69 1.20 12.19 -8.25
N PHE A 70 0.54 12.77 -9.27
CA PHE A 70 -0.01 14.14 -9.18
C PHE A 70 -1.01 14.30 -8.03
N VAL A 71 -1.90 13.34 -7.82
CA VAL A 71 -2.92 13.41 -6.76
C VAL A 71 -2.29 13.36 -5.37
N ALA A 72 -1.35 12.44 -5.15
CA ALA A 72 -0.58 12.36 -3.91
C ALA A 72 0.24 13.65 -3.69
N GLY A 73 0.92 14.14 -4.73
CA GLY A 73 1.70 15.39 -4.70
C GLY A 73 0.88 16.63 -4.36
N GLN A 74 -0.25 16.83 -5.05
CA GLN A 74 -1.09 18.01 -4.90
C GLN A 74 -1.76 18.08 -3.53
N SER A 75 -2.08 16.93 -2.93
CA SER A 75 -2.67 16.84 -1.60
C SER A 75 -1.66 16.66 -0.47
N GLN A 76 -0.36 16.62 -0.79
CA GLN A 76 0.71 16.29 0.16
C GLN A 76 0.45 14.98 0.92
N GLY A 77 -0.06 13.97 0.22
CA GLY A 77 -0.40 12.65 0.76
C GLY A 77 -1.79 12.56 1.41
N GLU A 78 -2.45 13.67 1.74
CA GLU A 78 -3.73 13.65 2.49
C GLU A 78 -4.84 12.90 1.75
N SER A 79 -4.86 12.93 0.42
CA SER A 79 -5.87 12.19 -0.35
C SER A 79 -5.78 10.68 -0.20
N MET A 80 -4.64 10.16 0.24
CA MET A 80 -4.39 8.73 0.36
C MET A 80 -4.86 8.16 1.71
N LEU A 81 -4.90 8.98 2.76
CA LEU A 81 -5.31 8.56 4.11
C LEU A 81 -6.59 7.70 4.16
N PRO A 82 -7.74 8.14 3.59
CA PRO A 82 -8.96 7.32 3.66
C PRO A 82 -8.81 5.98 2.93
N LEU A 83 -7.96 5.93 1.90
CA LEU A 83 -7.70 4.71 1.13
C LEU A 83 -6.79 3.75 1.89
N MET A 84 -5.77 4.28 2.59
CA MET A 84 -4.88 3.47 3.41
C MET A 84 -5.59 2.93 4.65
N ASN A 85 -6.42 3.74 5.30
CA ASN A 85 -7.27 3.28 6.40
C ASN A 85 -8.24 2.18 5.97
N ALA A 86 -8.81 2.28 4.76
CA ALA A 86 -9.67 1.22 4.23
C ALA A 86 -8.92 -0.11 3.98
N LEU A 87 -7.60 -0.09 3.81
CA LEU A 87 -6.80 -1.29 3.65
C LEU A 87 -6.46 -1.99 4.98
N GLU A 88 -6.69 -1.34 6.12
CA GLU A 88 -6.53 -1.90 7.47
C GLU A 88 -5.15 -2.53 7.69
N PHE A 89 -4.07 -1.77 7.44
CA PHE A 89 -2.71 -2.23 7.74
C PHE A 89 -2.49 -2.32 9.25
N ASP A 90 -1.86 -3.38 9.71
CA ASP A 90 -1.49 -3.58 11.12
C ASP A 90 -0.24 -2.79 11.51
N ALA A 91 0.65 -2.53 10.55
CA ALA A 91 1.82 -1.69 10.75
C ALA A 91 2.35 -1.11 9.44
N MET A 92 3.04 0.02 9.54
CA MET A 92 3.73 0.66 8.44
C MET A 92 5.15 1.10 8.83
N THR A 93 6.09 1.08 7.88
CA THR A 93 7.41 1.73 8.01
C THR A 93 7.49 3.02 7.19
N LEU A 94 8.34 3.96 7.61
CA LEU A 94 8.50 5.26 6.96
C LEU A 94 9.84 5.33 6.20
N HIS A 95 9.82 5.94 5.02
CA HIS A 95 11.00 6.33 4.23
C HIS A 95 10.74 7.67 3.49
N TRP A 96 10.01 7.69 2.37
CA TRP A 96 9.66 8.93 1.67
C TRP A 96 8.42 9.66 2.22
N GLU A 97 7.85 9.20 3.32
CA GLU A 97 6.74 9.88 4.02
C GLU A 97 7.07 11.33 4.42
N PHE A 98 8.36 11.67 4.51
CA PHE A 98 8.85 13.02 4.78
C PHE A 98 8.95 13.92 3.53
N ALA A 99 8.48 13.49 2.35
CA ALA A 99 8.58 14.24 1.08
C ALA A 99 8.01 15.67 1.16
N TYR A 100 7.05 15.91 2.06
CA TYR A 100 6.39 17.21 2.28
C TYR A 100 6.78 17.86 3.62
N GLY A 101 7.82 17.34 4.29
CA GLY A 101 8.29 17.80 5.59
C GLY A 101 7.66 17.07 6.78
N VAL A 102 8.31 17.20 7.93
CA VAL A 102 7.95 16.48 9.18
C VAL A 102 6.57 16.86 9.70
N ASP A 103 6.12 18.10 9.49
CA ASP A 103 4.80 18.53 9.96
C ASP A 103 3.66 17.91 9.15
N ALA A 104 3.87 17.69 7.84
CA ALA A 104 2.92 16.94 7.01
C ALA A 104 2.86 15.47 7.45
N ASP A 105 4.01 14.82 7.65
CA ASP A 105 4.10 13.45 8.17
C ASP A 105 3.42 13.28 9.55
N ARG A 106 3.64 14.21 10.48
CA ARG A 106 2.95 14.24 11.78
C ARG A 106 1.44 14.32 11.65
N LYS A 107 0.94 15.04 10.65
CA LYS A 107 -0.49 15.10 10.36
C LYS A 107 -0.97 13.74 9.84
N LEU A 108 -0.28 13.16 8.86
CA LEU A 108 -0.65 11.86 8.27
C LEU A 108 -0.65 10.72 9.33
N SER A 109 0.41 10.63 10.14
CA SER A 109 0.55 9.61 11.18
C SER A 109 -0.51 9.68 12.29
N HIS A 110 -1.13 10.84 12.52
CA HIS A 110 -2.25 10.95 13.46
C HIS A 110 -3.55 10.28 12.96
N PHE A 111 -3.68 10.11 11.64
CA PHE A 111 -4.89 9.59 11.00
C PHE A 111 -4.78 8.13 10.56
N LEU A 112 -3.57 7.55 10.56
CA LEU A 112 -3.35 6.13 10.36
C LEU A 112 -3.60 5.41 11.69
N VAL A 113 -4.65 4.58 11.71
CA VAL A 113 -5.13 3.84 12.90
C VAL A 113 -5.16 2.37 12.61
#